data_AF-A0A7V1BE42-F1
#
_entry.id   AF-A0A7V1BE42-F1
#
_cell.length_a   1.000
_cell.length_b   1.000
_cell.length_c   1.000
_cell.angle_alpha   90.00
_cell.angle_beta   90.00
_cell.angle_gamma   90.00
#
_symmetry.space_group_name_H-M   'P 1'
#
loop_
_entity.id
_entity.type
_entity.pdbx_description
1 polymer ?
#
loop_
_entity_poly.entity_id
_entity_poly.type
_entity_poly.pdbx_seq_one_letter_code
_entity_poly.pdbx_strand_id
1 'polypeptide(L)'
;MKFWSKKSKKDDDLDEMAGDTSAVHPEDMSDLPPFEEASSNSDDPQDHQLADETPKGFMTRILSRVKKRKPGDASLETKLSLDKGVGQSEKTTESLKDKIAGLFGKKGSAAKGPAARGPLDASGLAQIVTGSEPDYEFDTQQTLKIGKKNVVLGMLWDSTRPGESAKAQAKAVSSEEVYYSLAAQFRDANQIGFSDGSNGIKPGFKAGVTCFNPDQMGDSWVAAFRIGESADIWWVVALRNGQVYEDQILRDADEARMLFLENMQAPDWQRRIAPDYWEIGGTEDYRIQDVLAPSFGIALKAVNPFKTYLPRVIAATVLVVVCVVAYVMYQSHLEDLKEQERELKAQRDASVRISPADYPWFDVPPVLDFINACTPKIESVIRFIPGWRQDVISCKFDAKRDAGIIMTSWTNVGGTVPWFTASFSPRELASLNADGMSGTLAASVPFNVKTEVLAEPWESDRIERVMRRRLQTTGARLELTASVQRTTPEQRVKMREPVFNFHQVSFQTSGAIEDYLKLFGDIPALVPVEAVYDLRTYSWNISFRIYHPAVLPI
;
A
#
# COMPACT_ATOMS: atom_id res chain seq x y z
N MET A 1 -14.40 56.15 14.33
CA MET A 1 -13.15 55.69 13.68
C MET A 1 -13.40 55.57 12.17
N LYS A 2 -12.38 55.66 11.31
CA LYS A 2 -12.51 55.70 9.83
C LYS A 2 -12.63 54.25 9.28
N PHE A 3 -13.54 53.94 8.34
CA PHE A 3 -13.43 54.10 6.86
C PHE A 3 -12.09 53.58 6.29
N TRP A 4 -11.99 52.95 5.10
CA TRP A 4 -12.85 52.18 4.16
C TRP A 4 -11.94 51.91 2.93
N SER A 5 -12.31 51.01 2.02
CA SER A 5 -11.48 50.61 0.85
C SER A 5 -11.32 51.70 -0.24
N LYS A 6 -10.11 51.82 -0.86
CA LYS A 6 -9.88 51.71 -2.34
C LYS A 6 -8.48 52.16 -2.85
N LYS A 7 -8.09 51.58 -4.01
CA LYS A 7 -7.26 52.16 -5.11
C LYS A 7 -5.76 52.47 -4.85
N SER A 8 -4.90 52.75 -5.85
CA SER A 8 -4.71 52.28 -7.26
C SER A 8 -3.59 53.10 -7.95
N LYS A 9 -3.11 52.66 -9.13
CA LYS A 9 -2.49 53.49 -10.22
C LYS A 9 -1.07 54.05 -9.93
N LYS A 10 -0.25 54.45 -10.92
CA LYS A 10 -0.29 54.35 -12.40
C LYS A 10 1.15 54.39 -12.95
N ASP A 11 1.36 53.89 -14.15
CA ASP A 11 2.50 54.09 -15.06
C ASP A 11 2.52 55.52 -15.65
N ASP A 12 3.68 55.99 -16.15
CA ASP A 12 3.89 56.83 -17.35
C ASP A 12 5.42 57.08 -17.55
N ASP A 13 5.98 56.69 -18.71
CA ASP A 13 6.80 57.47 -19.69
C ASP A 13 7.99 58.38 -19.23
N LEU A 14 9.08 58.64 -19.99
CA LEU A 14 9.51 58.31 -21.38
C LEU A 14 11.05 58.55 -21.57
N ASP A 15 11.54 58.51 -22.83
CA ASP A 15 12.81 59.09 -23.39
C ASP A 15 14.19 58.46 -23.00
N GLU A 16 15.25 58.42 -23.85
CA GLU A 16 15.37 58.51 -25.33
C GLU A 16 16.72 57.92 -25.86
N MET A 17 16.75 57.55 -27.15
CA MET A 17 17.88 57.58 -28.12
C MET A 17 19.25 56.85 -27.94
N ALA A 18 19.67 56.24 -29.06
CA ALA A 18 21.04 55.92 -29.54
C ALA A 18 21.93 54.91 -28.76
N GLY A 19 22.73 54.06 -29.42
CA GLY A 19 22.83 53.77 -30.87
C GLY A 19 24.24 53.34 -31.32
N ASP A 20 24.33 52.32 -32.19
CA ASP A 20 25.52 51.91 -32.99
C ASP A 20 26.80 51.49 -32.21
N THR A 21 27.78 50.72 -32.77
CA THR A 21 27.91 49.95 -34.03
C THR A 21 28.87 48.76 -33.82
N SER A 22 28.99 47.88 -34.85
CA SER A 22 30.18 47.07 -35.24
C SER A 22 31.09 46.46 -34.14
N ALA A 23 31.21 45.14 -33.99
CA ALA A 23 31.80 44.17 -34.92
C ALA A 23 33.26 44.48 -35.35
N VAL A 24 34.21 43.58 -35.02
CA VAL A 24 35.40 43.16 -35.80
C VAL A 24 36.24 42.12 -35.00
N HIS A 25 36.71 41.08 -35.70
CA HIS A 25 37.62 39.99 -35.29
C HIS A 25 39.03 40.30 -35.92
N PRO A 26 40.09 39.47 -35.87
CA PRO A 26 40.37 38.24 -35.12
C PRO A 26 41.85 38.15 -34.57
N GLU A 27 42.29 36.93 -34.18
CA GLU A 27 43.70 36.44 -34.06
C GLU A 27 44.58 37.10 -32.94
N ASP A 28 45.72 36.54 -32.48
CA ASP A 28 46.51 35.39 -32.97
C ASP A 28 47.34 34.64 -31.87
N MET A 29 47.86 33.45 -32.24
CA MET A 29 49.07 32.72 -31.78
C MET A 29 49.56 32.69 -30.31
N SER A 30 49.41 31.49 -29.71
CA SER A 30 50.42 30.62 -29.05
C SER A 30 51.75 31.15 -28.48
N ASP A 31 52.16 30.64 -27.29
CA ASP A 31 53.56 30.30 -26.96
C ASP A 31 53.72 29.23 -25.83
N LEU A 32 54.93 28.67 -25.63
CA LEU A 32 55.32 27.55 -24.73
C LEU A 32 56.78 27.69 -24.21
N PRO A 33 57.32 26.85 -23.27
CA PRO A 33 56.73 26.10 -22.15
C PRO A 33 57.27 26.63 -20.78
N PRO A 34 58.35 26.17 -20.06
CA PRO A 34 59.13 24.91 -20.00
C PRO A 34 58.91 24.08 -18.70
N PHE A 35 59.96 23.81 -17.88
CA PHE A 35 60.03 22.97 -16.67
C PHE A 35 61.04 23.54 -15.65
N GLU A 36 60.99 23.11 -14.38
CA GLU A 36 62.20 22.92 -13.53
C GLU A 36 61.97 21.81 -12.46
N GLU A 37 63.03 21.28 -11.84
CA GLU A 37 63.05 19.98 -11.11
C GLU A 37 63.64 20.02 -9.67
N ALA A 38 63.25 19.05 -8.82
CA ALA A 38 64.04 18.42 -7.74
C ALA A 38 63.25 17.17 -7.22
N SER A 39 63.71 15.91 -7.24
CA SER A 39 64.88 15.26 -6.58
C SER A 39 64.67 15.04 -5.05
N SER A 40 65.07 13.92 -4.40
CA SER A 40 65.76 12.69 -4.81
C SER A 40 65.52 11.51 -3.81
N ASN A 41 65.78 10.25 -4.26
CA ASN A 41 66.47 9.11 -3.59
C ASN A 41 66.24 8.76 -2.07
N SER A 42 66.33 7.50 -1.59
CA SER A 42 66.68 6.19 -2.20
C SER A 42 66.44 4.98 -1.25
N ASP A 43 66.35 3.78 -1.85
CA ASP A 43 66.73 2.43 -1.37
C ASP A 43 65.93 1.62 -0.30
N ASP A 44 65.98 0.31 -0.53
CA ASP A 44 65.35 -0.88 0.12
C ASP A 44 66.48 -1.71 0.84
N PRO A 45 66.45 -3.02 1.21
CA PRO A 45 65.39 -4.05 1.24
C PRO A 45 65.33 -5.04 2.45
N GLN A 46 64.29 -5.89 2.47
CA GLN A 46 64.21 -7.33 2.86
C GLN A 46 64.42 -7.90 4.30
N ASP A 47 63.42 -8.74 4.68
CA ASP A 47 63.41 -10.03 5.43
C ASP A 47 64.20 -10.30 6.73
N HIS A 48 63.48 -10.75 7.80
CA HIS A 48 63.58 -12.12 8.38
C HIS A 48 62.74 -12.39 9.66
N GLN A 49 62.03 -13.55 9.70
CA GLN A 49 61.84 -14.48 10.87
C GLN A 49 61.13 -13.98 12.18
N LEU A 50 60.53 -14.79 13.08
CA LEU A 50 60.08 -16.21 13.10
C LEU A 50 58.85 -16.41 14.03
N ALA A 51 58.16 -17.55 13.85
CA ALA A 51 57.26 -18.34 14.72
C ALA A 51 56.88 -17.91 16.17
N ASP A 52 55.65 -18.28 16.60
CA ASP A 52 55.51 -19.41 17.55
C ASP A 52 54.15 -20.18 17.50
N GLU A 53 54.19 -21.42 18.02
CA GLU A 53 53.18 -22.44 18.41
C GLU A 53 51.75 -22.61 17.79
N THR A 54 51.39 -23.90 17.70
CA THR A 54 50.04 -24.52 17.50
C THR A 54 50.00 -25.80 18.39
N PRO A 55 48.99 -26.73 18.41
CA PRO A 55 47.71 -26.83 17.67
C PRO A 55 46.49 -27.33 18.49
N LYS A 56 45.31 -27.39 17.84
CA LYS A 56 44.22 -28.43 17.95
C LYS A 56 42.99 -27.95 17.14
N GLY A 57 42.39 -28.71 16.21
CA GLY A 57 42.78 -29.98 15.57
C GLY A 57 41.68 -30.51 14.62
N PHE A 58 42.07 -31.33 13.64
CA PHE A 58 41.22 -32.11 12.68
C PHE A 58 40.27 -31.33 11.74
N MET A 59 40.57 -31.24 10.43
CA MET A 59 40.35 -32.26 9.36
C MET A 59 38.84 -32.47 9.03
N THR A 60 38.20 -31.75 8.11
CA THR A 60 38.25 -31.81 6.61
C THR A 60 37.55 -32.99 5.90
N ARG A 61 36.61 -32.66 4.99
CA ARG A 61 36.44 -33.26 3.63
C ARG A 61 35.93 -34.75 3.56
N ILE A 62 35.26 -35.28 2.51
CA ILE A 62 34.84 -34.76 1.19
C ILE A 62 33.68 -35.58 0.53
N LEU A 63 32.88 -34.93 -0.35
CA LEU A 63 32.06 -35.41 -1.49
C LEU A 63 31.21 -36.74 -1.48
N SER A 64 29.89 -36.54 -1.64
CA SER A 64 29.03 -37.13 -2.70
C SER A 64 28.68 -38.64 -2.75
N ARG A 65 27.39 -38.96 -2.99
CA ARG A 65 26.89 -39.48 -4.30
C ARG A 65 25.36 -39.63 -4.34
N VAL A 66 24.82 -39.76 -5.56
CA VAL A 66 23.38 -39.79 -5.89
C VAL A 66 22.84 -41.23 -5.97
N LYS A 67 21.65 -41.49 -5.40
CA LYS A 67 20.68 -42.43 -6.00
C LYS A 67 19.22 -42.19 -5.58
N LYS A 68 18.28 -42.55 -6.47
CA LYS A 68 16.83 -42.32 -6.37
C LYS A 68 16.10 -43.31 -5.46
N ARG A 69 15.00 -42.88 -4.83
CA ARG A 69 13.69 -43.59 -4.86
C ARG A 69 12.51 -42.62 -4.59
N LYS A 70 11.33 -43.04 -5.04
CA LYS A 70 9.97 -42.43 -4.96
C LYS A 70 8.98 -43.62 -4.96
N PRO A 71 7.67 -43.46 -4.70
CA PRO A 71 6.93 -42.32 -4.16
C PRO A 71 6.14 -42.68 -2.88
N GLY A 72 5.24 -41.80 -2.45
CA GLY A 72 4.17 -42.07 -1.47
C GLY A 72 3.17 -40.91 -1.50
N ASP A 73 1.88 -41.21 -1.62
CA ASP A 73 0.84 -40.21 -1.91
C ASP A 73 0.24 -39.57 -0.65
N ALA A 74 -0.08 -38.27 -0.75
CA ALA A 74 -0.98 -37.58 0.16
C ALA A 74 -1.75 -36.52 -0.65
N SER A 75 -3.07 -36.61 -0.64
CA SER A 75 -3.96 -35.75 -1.41
C SER A 75 -4.35 -34.48 -0.66
N LEU A 76 -4.60 -33.40 -1.40
CA LEU A 76 -5.60 -32.39 -1.03
C LEU A 76 -5.99 -31.56 -2.25
N GLU A 77 -7.20 -31.77 -2.76
CA GLU A 77 -7.79 -30.91 -3.79
C GLU A 77 -8.34 -29.63 -3.16
N THR A 78 -7.78 -28.47 -3.51
CA THR A 78 -8.39 -27.18 -3.14
C THR A 78 -9.58 -26.89 -4.07
N LYS A 79 -10.74 -27.49 -3.79
CA LYS A 79 -11.97 -27.27 -4.56
C LYS A 79 -12.54 -25.87 -4.31
N LEU A 80 -12.25 -24.98 -5.25
CA LEU A 80 -12.79 -23.62 -5.31
C LEU A 80 -14.27 -23.65 -5.73
N SER A 81 -15.19 -23.79 -4.76
CA SER A 81 -16.64 -23.74 -5.01
C SER A 81 -17.12 -22.30 -5.15
N LEU A 82 -17.31 -21.86 -6.40
CA LEU A 82 -17.91 -20.57 -6.74
C LEU A 82 -19.44 -20.70 -6.71
N ASP A 83 -20.12 -20.00 -5.81
CA ASP A 83 -21.59 -19.94 -5.77
C ASP A 83 -22.10 -18.50 -5.96
N LYS A 84 -23.29 -18.35 -6.57
CA LYS A 84 -23.89 -17.08 -7.01
C LYS A 84 -25.33 -16.96 -6.51
N GLY A 85 -25.50 -16.55 -5.25
CA GLY A 85 -26.78 -16.07 -4.73
C GLY A 85 -26.99 -14.58 -5.02
N VAL A 86 -27.96 -14.24 -5.89
CA VAL A 86 -28.39 -12.85 -6.13
C VAL A 86 -29.59 -12.54 -5.24
N GLY A 87 -29.52 -11.46 -4.45
CA GLY A 87 -30.61 -10.94 -3.64
C GLY A 87 -30.42 -9.45 -3.32
N GLN A 88 -31.46 -8.66 -3.53
CA GLN A 88 -31.43 -7.19 -3.35
C GLN A 88 -31.79 -6.78 -1.93
N SER A 89 -31.21 -5.69 -1.44
CA SER A 89 -31.96 -4.66 -0.68
C SER A 89 -31.25 -3.30 -0.75
N GLU A 90 -32.01 -2.22 -0.60
CA GLU A 90 -31.51 -0.84 -0.65
C GLU A 90 -31.20 -0.26 0.75
N LYS A 91 -30.54 0.91 0.75
CA LYS A 91 -30.64 2.00 1.75
C LYS A 91 -30.31 1.65 3.21
N THR A 92 -29.21 2.22 3.70
CA THR A 92 -29.28 3.33 4.68
C THR A 92 -27.89 3.97 4.87
N THR A 93 -27.77 5.27 4.59
CA THR A 93 -26.54 6.06 4.84
C THR A 93 -26.81 7.28 5.73
N GLU A 94 -27.76 7.17 6.65
CA GLU A 94 -28.05 8.15 7.71
C GLU A 94 -28.18 7.47 9.08
N SER A 95 -27.07 7.32 9.81
CA SER A 95 -27.10 6.95 11.24
C SER A 95 -25.82 7.32 12.02
N LEU A 96 -24.97 8.21 11.48
CA LEU A 96 -23.68 8.58 12.08
C LEU A 96 -23.57 10.05 12.53
N LYS A 97 -24.54 10.91 12.19
CA LYS A 97 -24.57 12.30 12.68
C LYS A 97 -25.31 12.45 14.02
N ASP A 98 -26.40 11.71 14.22
CA ASP A 98 -27.21 11.81 15.46
C ASP A 98 -26.50 11.29 16.71
N LYS A 99 -25.55 10.36 16.54
CA LYS A 99 -24.79 9.76 17.66
C LYS A 99 -23.78 10.70 18.33
N ILE A 100 -23.57 11.91 17.80
CA ILE A 100 -22.67 12.92 18.40
C ILE A 100 -23.46 14.00 19.15
N ALA A 101 -24.76 14.18 18.88
CA ALA A 101 -25.61 15.18 19.53
C ALA A 101 -26.02 14.83 20.98
N GLY A 102 -25.81 13.59 21.44
CA GLY A 102 -26.26 13.11 22.75
C GLY A 102 -25.37 13.49 23.95
N LEU A 103 -24.19 14.09 23.74
CA LEU A 103 -23.14 14.20 24.77
C LEU A 103 -23.18 15.46 25.65
N PHE A 104 -24.00 16.46 25.33
CA PHE A 104 -24.10 17.71 26.11
C PHE A 104 -25.56 18.08 26.44
N GLY A 105 -26.20 17.27 27.30
CA GLY A 105 -27.60 17.41 27.69
C GLY A 105 -27.83 17.53 29.21
N LYS A 106 -27.33 18.60 29.86
CA LYS A 106 -27.64 18.88 31.27
C LYS A 106 -29.12 19.23 31.47
N LYS A 107 -29.93 18.22 31.79
CA LYS A 107 -31.16 18.34 32.59
C LYS A 107 -31.01 17.36 33.75
N GLY A 108 -31.31 17.70 34.99
CA GLY A 108 -32.06 18.84 35.52
C GLY A 108 -32.91 18.27 36.64
N SER A 109 -32.52 18.51 37.90
CA SER A 109 -33.04 17.73 39.02
C SER A 109 -34.55 17.93 39.20
N ALA A 110 -35.31 16.85 39.02
CA ALA A 110 -36.69 16.75 39.45
C ALA A 110 -36.71 15.97 40.75
N ALA A 111 -37.05 16.64 41.86
CA ALA A 111 -37.12 16.00 43.16
C ALA A 111 -38.22 14.92 43.16
N LYS A 112 -37.84 13.66 43.28
CA LYS A 112 -38.77 12.65 43.81
C LYS A 112 -39.02 13.01 45.27
N GLY A 113 -40.28 13.24 45.63
CA GLY A 113 -40.70 13.24 47.03
C GLY A 113 -40.35 11.89 47.68
N PRO A 114 -40.31 11.82 49.02
CA PRO A 114 -39.97 10.59 49.72
C PRO A 114 -40.88 9.45 49.24
N ALA A 115 -40.28 8.31 48.91
CA ALA A 115 -41.06 7.11 48.66
C ALA A 115 -41.92 6.82 49.89
N ALA A 116 -43.19 6.45 49.68
CA ALA A 116 -44.05 6.04 50.78
C ALA A 116 -43.37 4.87 51.50
N ARG A 117 -43.08 5.05 52.80
CA ARG A 117 -42.54 3.98 53.63
C ARG A 117 -43.52 2.81 53.58
N GLY A 118 -42.98 1.60 53.41
CA GLY A 118 -43.77 0.38 53.55
C GLY A 118 -44.34 0.24 54.97
N PRO A 119 -45.14 -0.80 55.23
CA PRO A 119 -45.53 -1.14 56.60
C PRO A 119 -44.27 -1.24 57.47
N LEU A 120 -44.30 -0.55 58.61
CA LEU A 120 -43.27 -0.66 59.63
C LEU A 120 -43.65 -1.80 60.59
N ASP A 121 -42.65 -2.49 61.10
CA ASP A 121 -42.81 -3.48 62.16
C ASP A 121 -43.02 -2.84 63.53
N ALA A 122 -43.13 -3.67 64.58
CA ALA A 122 -43.27 -3.21 65.96
C ALA A 122 -42.03 -2.46 66.49
N SER A 123 -40.88 -2.56 65.82
CA SER A 123 -39.63 -1.86 66.13
C SER A 123 -39.48 -0.54 65.36
N GLY A 124 -40.40 -0.23 64.45
CA GLY A 124 -40.37 0.97 63.60
C GLY A 124 -39.47 0.87 62.38
N LEU A 125 -38.97 -0.33 62.06
CA LEU A 125 -38.16 -0.62 60.87
C LEU A 125 -39.06 -1.06 59.71
N ALA A 126 -38.58 -0.97 58.46
CA ALA A 126 -39.33 -1.48 57.33
C ALA A 126 -39.44 -3.02 57.40
N GLN A 127 -40.64 -3.55 57.18
CA GLN A 127 -40.91 -4.98 57.23
C GLN A 127 -40.06 -5.77 56.21
N ILE A 128 -39.57 -6.94 56.60
CA ILE A 128 -38.97 -7.92 55.68
C ILE A 128 -40.11 -8.65 54.95
N VAL A 129 -40.06 -8.67 53.62
CA VAL A 129 -41.04 -9.37 52.78
C VAL A 129 -40.43 -10.68 52.34
N THR A 130 -40.90 -11.79 52.92
CA THR A 130 -40.47 -13.14 52.54
C THR A 130 -40.94 -13.47 51.12
N GLY A 131 -40.00 -13.92 50.28
CA GLY A 131 -40.20 -14.03 48.84
C GLY A 131 -40.08 -15.45 48.27
N SER A 132 -40.46 -15.60 47.00
CA SER A 132 -40.06 -16.74 46.18
C SER A 132 -38.54 -16.78 46.02
N GLU A 133 -37.94 -17.95 46.12
CA GLU A 133 -36.50 -18.13 46.32
C GLU A 133 -35.64 -17.62 45.14
N PRO A 134 -34.63 -16.78 45.41
CA PRO A 134 -33.44 -16.71 44.59
C PRO A 134 -32.47 -17.81 45.02
N ASP A 135 -32.19 -18.77 44.14
CA ASP A 135 -31.08 -19.72 44.33
C ASP A 135 -29.79 -18.96 44.67
N TYR A 136 -29.18 -19.33 45.79
CA TYR A 136 -27.82 -18.94 46.11
C TYR A 136 -26.89 -20.15 46.03
N GLU A 137 -25.67 -19.91 45.55
CA GLU A 137 -24.61 -20.93 45.47
C GLU A 137 -23.47 -20.49 46.39
N PHE A 138 -23.16 -21.29 47.41
CA PHE A 138 -22.05 -21.03 48.31
C PHE A 138 -20.85 -21.90 47.95
N ASP A 139 -19.66 -21.30 47.84
CA ASP A 139 -18.43 -21.99 47.42
C ASP A 139 -17.81 -22.93 48.49
N THR A 140 -18.55 -23.18 49.58
CA THR A 140 -18.15 -23.92 50.79
C THR A 140 -17.02 -23.28 51.62
N GLN A 141 -16.55 -22.07 51.27
CA GLN A 141 -15.43 -21.40 51.92
C GLN A 141 -15.75 -19.96 52.35
N GLN A 142 -16.10 -19.06 51.43
CA GLN A 142 -16.27 -17.63 51.71
C GLN A 142 -17.20 -16.87 50.73
N THR A 143 -17.42 -17.37 49.50
CA THR A 143 -18.23 -16.67 48.49
C THR A 143 -19.66 -17.20 48.42
N LEU A 144 -20.62 -16.29 48.61
CA LEU A 144 -22.04 -16.49 48.35
C LEU A 144 -22.44 -15.82 47.03
N LYS A 145 -22.87 -16.62 46.05
CA LYS A 145 -23.32 -16.14 44.73
C LYS A 145 -24.84 -16.07 44.70
N ILE A 146 -25.38 -14.85 44.66
CA ILE A 146 -26.82 -14.56 44.54
C ILE A 146 -27.08 -14.08 43.11
N GLY A 147 -27.68 -14.94 42.29
CA GLY A 147 -27.95 -14.70 40.87
C GLY A 147 -26.69 -14.36 40.05
N LYS A 148 -26.48 -13.07 39.76
CA LYS A 148 -25.33 -12.54 39.00
C LYS A 148 -24.35 -11.72 39.85
N LYS A 149 -24.42 -11.82 41.18
CA LYS A 149 -23.57 -11.08 42.12
C LYS A 149 -22.89 -12.04 43.09
N ASN A 150 -21.59 -11.86 43.26
CA ASN A 150 -20.78 -12.61 44.21
C ASN A 150 -20.56 -11.72 45.44
N VAL A 151 -20.86 -12.28 46.61
CA VAL A 151 -20.75 -11.66 47.93
C VAL A 151 -19.72 -12.46 48.73
N VAL A 152 -18.87 -11.78 49.49
CA VAL A 152 -17.81 -12.35 50.33
C VAL A 152 -18.23 -12.18 51.77
N LEU A 153 -18.33 -13.29 52.51
CA LEU A 153 -18.68 -13.32 53.93
C LEU A 153 -17.38 -13.48 54.75
N GLY A 154 -17.43 -13.42 56.09
CA GLY A 154 -16.28 -13.78 56.91
C GLY A 154 -15.05 -12.91 56.68
N MET A 155 -15.22 -11.60 56.47
CA MET A 155 -14.12 -10.67 56.19
C MET A 155 -13.50 -10.14 57.49
N LEU A 156 -12.18 -9.89 57.51
CA LEU A 156 -11.55 -9.28 58.68
C LEU A 156 -11.81 -7.77 58.68
N TRP A 157 -12.51 -7.27 59.69
CA TRP A 157 -12.82 -5.84 59.84
C TRP A 157 -11.90 -5.17 60.87
N ASP A 158 -11.13 -4.16 60.43
CA ASP A 158 -10.29 -3.31 61.30
C ASP A 158 -10.72 -1.83 61.21
N SER A 159 -10.33 -1.05 62.22
CA SER A 159 -10.52 0.40 62.25
C SER A 159 -9.66 1.10 61.19
N THR A 160 -10.28 1.94 60.36
CA THR A 160 -9.57 2.73 59.34
C THR A 160 -8.69 3.79 60.00
N ARG A 161 -7.38 3.67 59.78
CA ARG A 161 -6.35 4.56 60.34
C ARG A 161 -6.17 5.79 59.42
N PRO A 162 -6.48 7.02 59.86
CA PRO A 162 -6.36 8.20 59.01
C PRO A 162 -4.94 8.43 58.51
N GLY A 163 -4.79 8.69 57.20
CA GLY A 163 -3.50 8.91 56.55
C GLY A 163 -2.76 7.63 56.12
N GLU A 164 -3.08 6.45 56.67
CA GLU A 164 -2.54 5.19 56.19
C GLU A 164 -3.28 4.69 54.94
N SER A 165 -2.55 4.32 53.89
CA SER A 165 -3.15 3.61 52.76
C SER A 165 -3.71 2.23 53.18
N ALA A 166 -4.76 1.75 52.52
CA ALA A 166 -5.30 0.40 52.73
C ALA A 166 -4.23 -0.72 52.60
N LYS A 167 -3.12 -0.47 51.88
CA LYS A 167 -1.97 -1.37 51.76
C LYS A 167 -1.07 -1.42 53.00
N ALA A 168 -0.97 -0.31 53.75
CA ALA A 168 -0.27 -0.31 55.03
C ALA A 168 -1.10 -1.07 56.06
N GLN A 169 -2.39 -0.74 56.16
CA GLN A 169 -3.34 -1.36 57.08
C GLN A 169 -3.49 -2.87 56.82
N ALA A 170 -3.73 -3.28 55.56
CA ALA A 170 -3.79 -4.71 55.17
C ALA A 170 -2.51 -5.47 55.54
N LYS A 171 -1.32 -4.86 55.37
CA LYS A 171 -0.05 -5.49 55.77
C LYS A 171 0.07 -5.57 57.29
N ALA A 172 -0.41 -4.58 58.03
CA ALA A 172 -0.35 -4.55 59.49
C ALA A 172 -1.27 -5.58 60.17
N VAL A 173 -2.33 -6.04 59.48
CA VAL A 173 -3.24 -7.11 59.96
C VAL A 173 -3.02 -8.47 59.27
N SER A 174 -2.09 -8.57 58.32
CA SER A 174 -1.68 -9.86 57.72
C SER A 174 -0.75 -10.63 58.66
N SER A 175 -0.91 -11.94 58.73
CA SER A 175 0.02 -12.84 59.43
C SER A 175 1.00 -13.50 58.44
N GLU A 176 1.81 -14.46 58.90
CA GLU A 176 2.60 -15.33 58.01
C GLU A 176 1.70 -16.33 57.23
N GLU A 177 0.51 -16.61 57.75
CA GLU A 177 -0.45 -17.58 57.20
C GLU A 177 -1.50 -16.94 56.29
N VAL A 178 -1.94 -15.70 56.60
CA VAL A 178 -3.02 -15.00 55.89
C VAL A 178 -2.56 -13.63 55.39
N TYR A 179 -2.60 -13.43 54.07
CA TYR A 179 -2.18 -12.19 53.42
C TYR A 179 -3.33 -11.46 52.72
N TYR A 180 -3.69 -10.27 53.20
CA TYR A 180 -4.83 -9.52 52.71
C TYR A 180 -4.55 -8.75 51.41
N SER A 181 -5.21 -9.15 50.30
CA SER A 181 -5.00 -8.58 48.96
C SER A 181 -6.17 -7.75 48.42
N LEU A 182 -7.36 -7.87 49.02
CA LEU A 182 -8.58 -7.13 48.69
C LEU A 182 -9.11 -6.38 49.93
N ALA A 183 -9.74 -5.22 49.70
CA ALA A 183 -10.35 -4.43 50.76
C ALA A 183 -11.65 -3.73 50.34
N ALA A 184 -12.58 -3.57 51.29
CA ALA A 184 -13.81 -2.80 51.18
C ALA A 184 -13.91 -1.80 52.35
N GLN A 185 -13.98 -0.50 52.05
CA GLN A 185 -14.13 0.56 53.06
C GLN A 185 -15.62 0.79 53.34
N PHE A 186 -16.05 0.75 54.59
CA PHE A 186 -17.48 0.67 54.94
C PHE A 186 -18.10 1.99 55.42
N ARG A 187 -19.00 2.54 54.59
CA ARG A 187 -19.72 3.81 54.84
C ARG A 187 -18.74 4.97 55.15
N ASP A 188 -19.24 5.99 55.84
CA ASP A 188 -18.45 7.01 56.53
C ASP A 188 -17.97 6.52 57.92
N ALA A 189 -18.19 5.24 58.26
CA ALA A 189 -17.64 4.64 59.46
C ALA A 189 -16.13 4.43 59.28
N ASN A 190 -15.37 4.56 60.38
CA ASN A 190 -13.93 4.37 60.37
C ASN A 190 -13.57 2.88 60.33
N GLN A 191 -14.02 2.12 59.32
CA GLN A 191 -13.76 0.69 59.19
C GLN A 191 -13.45 0.23 57.76
N ILE A 192 -12.56 -0.75 57.67
CA ILE A 192 -12.09 -1.36 56.44
C ILE A 192 -12.09 -2.89 56.62
N GLY A 193 -12.87 -3.56 55.76
CA GLY A 193 -12.95 -5.02 55.69
C GLY A 193 -11.95 -5.56 54.69
N PHE A 194 -11.21 -6.59 55.08
CA PHE A 194 -10.17 -7.23 54.28
C PHE A 194 -10.55 -8.65 53.88
N SER A 195 -10.12 -9.06 52.68
CA SER A 195 -10.15 -10.43 52.19
C SER A 195 -8.79 -10.76 51.58
N ASP A 196 -8.34 -11.99 51.77
CA ASP A 196 -7.07 -12.50 51.23
C ASP A 196 -7.07 -12.54 49.69
N GLY A 197 -8.25 -12.65 49.05
CA GLY A 197 -8.39 -12.87 47.62
C GLY A 197 -8.07 -14.32 47.21
N SER A 198 -8.10 -15.27 48.15
CA SER A 198 -8.02 -16.70 47.84
C SER A 198 -9.31 -17.19 47.17
N ASN A 199 -9.39 -18.50 46.90
CA ASN A 199 -10.59 -19.21 46.45
C ASN A 199 -11.30 -18.61 45.20
N GLY A 200 -10.60 -17.76 44.44
CA GLY A 200 -11.11 -17.13 43.21
C GLY A 200 -11.83 -15.79 43.42
N ILE A 201 -11.83 -15.23 44.63
CA ILE A 201 -12.40 -13.91 44.96
C ILE A 201 -11.68 -12.81 44.16
N LYS A 202 -12.44 -11.87 43.59
CA LYS A 202 -11.91 -10.84 42.67
C LYS A 202 -12.37 -9.42 43.02
N PRO A 203 -11.60 -8.38 42.66
CA PRO A 203 -12.06 -6.99 42.73
C PRO A 203 -13.41 -6.83 42.01
N GLY A 204 -14.36 -6.17 42.67
CA GLY A 204 -15.74 -6.02 42.19
C GLY A 204 -16.78 -6.96 42.84
N PHE A 205 -16.34 -7.99 43.58
CA PHE A 205 -17.23 -8.76 44.48
C PHE A 205 -17.73 -7.84 45.62
N LYS A 206 -18.80 -8.22 46.31
CA LYS A 206 -19.44 -7.41 47.37
C LYS A 206 -19.06 -7.90 48.78
N ALA A 207 -18.94 -7.02 49.76
CA ALA A 207 -18.75 -7.43 51.17
C ALA A 207 -20.09 -7.77 51.84
N GLY A 208 -20.16 -8.91 52.54
CA GLY A 208 -21.39 -9.53 53.07
C GLY A 208 -22.20 -8.63 54.00
N VAL A 209 -21.58 -8.21 55.12
CA VAL A 209 -22.19 -7.31 56.12
C VAL A 209 -22.70 -6.00 55.52
N THR A 210 -22.18 -5.61 54.36
CA THR A 210 -22.54 -4.36 53.67
C THR A 210 -23.74 -4.52 52.71
N CYS A 211 -24.24 -5.75 52.51
CA CYS A 211 -25.37 -6.04 51.61
C CYS A 211 -26.74 -6.01 52.30
N PHE A 212 -26.82 -5.81 53.61
CA PHE A 212 -28.09 -5.63 54.32
C PHE A 212 -28.68 -4.23 54.06
N ASN A 213 -30.01 -4.15 53.93
CA ASN A 213 -30.71 -2.89 53.73
C ASN A 213 -30.88 -2.13 55.08
N PRO A 214 -30.30 -0.93 55.26
CA PRO A 214 -30.41 -0.18 56.52
C PRO A 214 -31.84 0.23 56.86
N ASP A 215 -32.71 0.50 55.87
CA ASP A 215 -34.12 0.84 56.13
C ASP A 215 -34.91 -0.32 56.78
N GLN A 216 -34.45 -1.55 56.57
CA GLN A 216 -35.04 -2.77 57.15
C GLN A 216 -34.31 -3.22 58.41
N MET A 217 -32.97 -3.21 58.44
CA MET A 217 -32.17 -3.80 59.53
C MET A 217 -31.73 -2.79 60.61
N GLY A 218 -31.76 -1.49 60.33
CA GLY A 218 -31.21 -0.45 61.20
C GLY A 218 -29.68 -0.43 61.21
N ASP A 219 -29.12 0.18 62.25
CA ASP A 219 -27.68 0.38 62.47
C ASP A 219 -27.14 -0.37 63.71
N SER A 220 -27.98 -1.09 64.43
CA SER A 220 -27.60 -2.06 65.47
C SER A 220 -28.42 -3.35 65.37
N TRP A 221 -27.85 -4.43 64.82
CA TRP A 221 -28.48 -5.74 64.68
C TRP A 221 -27.46 -6.89 64.76
N VAL A 222 -27.95 -8.08 65.12
CA VAL A 222 -27.18 -9.33 65.18
C VAL A 222 -27.96 -10.45 64.46
N ALA A 223 -27.27 -11.30 63.71
CA ALA A 223 -27.89 -12.38 62.95
C ALA A 223 -27.02 -13.64 62.87
N ALA A 224 -27.68 -14.81 62.82
CA ALA A 224 -27.08 -16.10 62.51
C ALA A 224 -27.85 -16.79 61.38
N PHE A 225 -27.15 -17.18 60.31
CA PHE A 225 -27.74 -17.83 59.14
C PHE A 225 -27.03 -19.16 58.86
N ARG A 226 -27.79 -20.21 58.56
CA ARG A 226 -27.27 -21.41 57.91
C ARG A 226 -27.17 -21.17 56.40
N ILE A 227 -25.99 -21.43 55.85
CA ILE A 227 -25.64 -21.20 54.43
C ILE A 227 -25.27 -22.52 53.72
N GLY A 228 -24.87 -23.55 54.46
CA GLY A 228 -24.71 -24.91 53.94
C GLY A 228 -25.89 -25.80 54.33
N GLU A 229 -26.82 -26.09 53.41
CA GLU A 229 -27.87 -27.09 53.65
C GLU A 229 -27.25 -28.47 53.95
N SER A 230 -26.27 -28.89 53.14
CA SER A 230 -25.64 -30.22 53.20
C SER A 230 -24.37 -30.32 54.05
N ALA A 231 -23.87 -29.20 54.60
CA ALA A 231 -22.52 -29.10 55.16
C ALA A 231 -22.44 -28.39 56.53
N ASP A 232 -23.59 -28.08 57.14
CA ASP A 232 -23.75 -27.35 58.42
C ASP A 232 -22.84 -26.11 58.56
N ILE A 233 -22.76 -25.33 57.48
CA ILE A 233 -21.98 -24.08 57.46
C ILE A 233 -22.89 -22.93 57.88
N TRP A 234 -22.41 -22.15 58.84
CA TRP A 234 -23.09 -21.03 59.46
C TRP A 234 -22.34 -19.72 59.22
N TRP A 235 -23.08 -18.61 59.19
CA TRP A 235 -22.56 -17.25 59.19
C TRP A 235 -23.17 -16.50 60.37
N VAL A 236 -22.34 -16.12 61.34
CA VAL A 236 -22.72 -15.23 62.43
C VAL A 236 -22.17 -13.85 62.10
N VAL A 237 -23.05 -12.84 62.16
CA VAL A 237 -22.73 -11.49 61.70
C VAL A 237 -23.48 -10.47 62.56
N ALA A 238 -22.76 -9.43 62.97
CA ALA A 238 -23.30 -8.36 63.80
C ALA A 238 -22.78 -7.00 63.34
N LEU A 239 -23.67 -6.02 63.32
CA LEU A 239 -23.36 -4.63 63.00
C LEU A 239 -23.97 -3.78 64.11
N ARG A 240 -23.14 -3.03 64.84
CA ARG A 240 -23.54 -2.25 66.03
C ARG A 240 -23.10 -0.80 65.89
N ASN A 241 -24.01 0.14 66.12
CA ASN A 241 -23.79 1.58 65.97
C ASN A 241 -23.16 1.98 64.61
N GLY A 242 -23.60 1.33 63.53
CA GLY A 242 -23.09 1.56 62.17
C GLY A 242 -21.74 0.91 61.85
N GLN A 243 -21.13 0.18 62.79
CA GLN A 243 -19.85 -0.51 62.64
C GLN A 243 -20.06 -2.04 62.59
N VAL A 244 -19.26 -2.75 61.80
CA VAL A 244 -19.22 -4.22 61.87
C VAL A 244 -18.58 -4.62 63.20
N TYR A 245 -19.26 -5.48 63.93
CA TYR A 245 -18.83 -6.02 65.22
C TYR A 245 -18.48 -7.50 65.11
N GLU A 246 -19.18 -8.25 64.25
CA GLU A 246 -18.92 -9.66 63.97
C GLU A 246 -19.15 -9.98 62.47
N ASP A 247 -18.33 -10.85 61.89
CA ASP A 247 -18.43 -11.39 60.53
C ASP A 247 -17.63 -12.70 60.45
N GLN A 248 -18.20 -13.81 60.90
CA GLN A 248 -17.52 -15.11 61.00
C GLN A 248 -18.31 -16.26 60.37
N ILE A 249 -17.58 -17.14 59.68
CA ILE A 249 -18.11 -18.37 59.07
C ILE A 249 -17.68 -19.56 59.92
N LEU A 250 -18.65 -20.33 60.42
CA LEU A 250 -18.44 -21.48 61.30
C LEU A 250 -18.94 -22.76 60.62
N ARG A 251 -18.48 -23.92 61.10
CA ARG A 251 -18.78 -25.26 60.52
C ARG A 251 -19.47 -26.20 61.51
N ASP A 252 -20.01 -25.64 62.57
CA ASP A 252 -20.68 -26.32 63.66
C ASP A 252 -21.82 -25.43 64.20
N ALA A 253 -23.00 -26.02 64.40
CA ALA A 253 -24.19 -25.29 64.85
C ALA A 253 -24.12 -24.84 66.32
N ASP A 254 -23.43 -25.56 67.20
CA ASP A 254 -23.29 -25.18 68.61
C ASP A 254 -22.24 -24.07 68.77
N GLU A 255 -21.13 -24.10 68.02
CA GLU A 255 -20.21 -22.95 67.91
C GLU A 255 -20.93 -21.69 67.42
N ALA A 256 -21.75 -21.80 66.36
CA ALA A 256 -22.52 -20.69 65.83
C ALA A 256 -23.55 -20.14 66.84
N ARG A 257 -24.21 -21.04 67.59
CA ARG A 257 -25.17 -20.67 68.64
C ARG A 257 -24.47 -20.01 69.82
N MET A 258 -23.29 -20.48 70.23
CA MET A 258 -22.48 -19.86 71.29
C MET A 258 -22.03 -18.45 70.90
N LEU A 259 -21.47 -18.27 69.69
CA LEU A 259 -21.02 -16.95 69.23
C LEU A 259 -22.17 -15.95 69.08
N PHE A 260 -23.34 -16.42 68.60
CA PHE A 260 -24.55 -15.59 68.55
C PHE A 260 -25.04 -15.20 69.95
N LEU A 261 -25.06 -16.13 70.91
CA LEU A 261 -25.44 -15.86 72.30
C LEU A 261 -24.44 -14.94 73.04
N GLU A 262 -23.15 -15.02 72.73
CA GLU A 262 -22.14 -14.07 73.22
C GLU A 262 -22.41 -12.65 72.70
N ASN A 263 -22.61 -12.51 71.38
CA ASN A 263 -22.98 -11.24 70.75
C ASN A 263 -24.30 -10.67 71.31
N MET A 264 -25.29 -11.52 71.63
CA MET A 264 -26.55 -11.10 72.26
C MET A 264 -26.41 -10.47 73.65
N GLN A 265 -25.27 -10.64 74.35
CA GLN A 265 -25.05 -9.99 75.66
C GLN A 265 -24.83 -8.48 75.54
N ALA A 266 -24.49 -7.98 74.34
CA ALA A 266 -24.39 -6.55 74.09
C ALA A 266 -25.80 -5.89 74.07
N PRO A 267 -25.98 -4.70 74.69
CA PRO A 267 -27.25 -3.99 74.62
C PRO A 267 -27.47 -3.29 73.26
N ASP A 268 -28.71 -2.85 73.05
CA ASP A 268 -29.18 -1.95 71.97
C ASP A 268 -29.36 -2.60 70.58
N TRP A 269 -29.54 -3.93 70.51
CA TRP A 269 -29.95 -4.64 69.29
C TRP A 269 -31.39 -4.32 68.87
N GLN A 270 -31.55 -3.65 67.72
CA GLN A 270 -32.82 -3.26 67.09
C GLN A 270 -33.54 -4.43 66.41
N ARG A 271 -32.79 -5.32 65.76
CA ARG A 271 -33.26 -6.64 65.27
C ARG A 271 -32.26 -7.73 65.66
N ARG A 272 -32.77 -8.95 65.88
CA ARG A 272 -32.02 -10.16 66.23
C ARG A 272 -32.56 -11.30 65.37
N ILE A 273 -31.72 -11.91 64.55
CA ILE A 273 -32.16 -12.98 63.61
C ILE A 273 -31.48 -14.29 63.99
N ALA A 274 -32.27 -15.33 64.25
CA ALA A 274 -31.78 -16.69 64.46
C ALA A 274 -32.90 -17.68 64.16
N PRO A 275 -32.58 -18.94 63.77
CA PRO A 275 -33.61 -19.93 63.47
C PRO A 275 -34.46 -20.28 64.70
N ASP A 276 -35.77 -20.47 64.50
CA ASP A 276 -36.74 -20.73 65.59
C ASP A 276 -36.34 -21.95 66.45
N TYR A 277 -35.71 -22.96 65.83
CA TYR A 277 -35.27 -24.19 66.51
C TYR A 277 -34.08 -24.01 67.47
N TRP A 278 -33.49 -22.81 67.57
CA TRP A 278 -32.56 -22.47 68.64
C TRP A 278 -33.27 -22.06 69.94
N GLU A 279 -34.60 -21.87 69.92
CA GLU A 279 -35.46 -21.52 71.06
C GLU A 279 -35.03 -20.25 71.82
N ILE A 280 -34.46 -19.27 71.11
CA ILE A 280 -33.94 -18.03 71.70
C ILE A 280 -35.06 -16.98 71.81
N GLY A 281 -35.26 -16.44 73.00
CA GLY A 281 -36.31 -15.44 73.25
C GLY A 281 -36.03 -14.10 72.57
N GLY A 282 -36.95 -13.68 71.68
CA GLY A 282 -36.90 -12.37 71.03
C GLY A 282 -35.98 -12.29 69.82
N THR A 283 -35.82 -13.39 69.09
CA THR A 283 -35.27 -13.42 67.72
C THR A 283 -36.40 -13.56 66.68
N GLU A 284 -36.12 -13.21 65.44
CA GLU A 284 -36.97 -13.41 64.27
C GLU A 284 -36.30 -14.44 63.33
N ASP A 285 -37.00 -15.48 62.87
CA ASP A 285 -36.46 -16.41 61.87
C ASP A 285 -36.63 -15.85 60.45
N TYR A 286 -35.51 -15.62 59.77
CA TYR A 286 -35.46 -15.21 58.37
C TYR A 286 -34.33 -15.95 57.65
N ARG A 287 -34.62 -16.43 56.43
CA ARG A 287 -33.60 -17.01 55.56
C ARG A 287 -32.70 -15.89 55.02
N ILE A 288 -31.42 -16.19 54.78
CA ILE A 288 -30.43 -15.21 54.29
C ILE A 288 -30.88 -14.48 53.01
N GLN A 289 -31.60 -15.17 52.13
CA GLN A 289 -32.14 -14.62 50.88
C GLN A 289 -33.25 -13.55 51.06
N ASP A 290 -33.96 -13.55 52.18
CA ASP A 290 -35.03 -12.57 52.45
C ASP A 290 -34.48 -11.22 52.96
N VAL A 291 -33.22 -11.19 53.41
CA VAL A 291 -32.58 -10.03 54.07
C VAL A 291 -31.32 -9.51 53.38
N LEU A 292 -30.61 -10.35 52.62
CA LEU A 292 -29.32 -9.99 52.01
C LEU A 292 -29.52 -9.51 50.57
N ALA A 293 -29.25 -8.22 50.32
CA ALA A 293 -29.49 -7.55 49.05
C ALA A 293 -28.18 -7.02 48.40
N PRO A 294 -27.54 -7.78 47.47
CA PRO A 294 -26.25 -7.45 46.86
C PRO A 294 -26.18 -6.13 46.06
N SER A 295 -27.31 -5.42 45.90
CA SER A 295 -27.40 -4.05 45.40
C SER A 295 -26.74 -3.04 46.33
N PHE A 296 -26.93 -3.17 47.65
CA PHE A 296 -26.38 -2.24 48.65
C PHE A 296 -24.89 -2.46 48.92
N GLY A 297 -24.41 -3.69 48.72
CA GLY A 297 -23.04 -4.09 49.05
C GLY A 297 -21.95 -3.19 48.48
N ILE A 298 -20.88 -2.98 49.24
CA ILE A 298 -19.69 -2.25 48.80
C ILE A 298 -18.77 -3.19 48.03
N ALA A 299 -18.20 -2.69 46.93
CA ALA A 299 -17.34 -3.49 46.05
C ALA A 299 -15.89 -3.55 46.56
N LEU A 300 -15.34 -4.76 46.69
CA LEU A 300 -13.95 -5.02 47.04
C LEU A 300 -13.00 -4.43 45.97
N LYS A 301 -11.93 -3.77 46.41
CA LYS A 301 -10.88 -3.17 45.58
C LYS A 301 -9.55 -3.88 45.83
N ALA A 302 -8.68 -3.94 44.82
CA ALA A 302 -7.34 -4.48 44.99
C ALA A 302 -6.47 -3.55 45.85
N VAL A 303 -5.87 -4.11 46.91
CA VAL A 303 -5.00 -3.39 47.86
C VAL A 303 -3.72 -2.85 47.20
N ASN A 304 -3.26 -3.50 46.12
CA ASN A 304 -2.14 -3.03 45.31
C ASN A 304 -2.45 -3.13 43.81
N PRO A 305 -3.02 -2.08 43.17
CA PRO A 305 -3.40 -2.14 41.76
C PRO A 305 -2.20 -2.28 40.81
N PHE A 306 -0.99 -1.88 41.22
CA PHE A 306 0.18 -1.88 40.34
C PHE A 306 0.58 -3.29 39.89
N LYS A 307 0.50 -4.29 40.81
CA LYS A 307 0.73 -5.71 40.47
C LYS A 307 -0.28 -6.25 39.45
N THR A 308 -1.52 -5.72 39.43
CA THR A 308 -2.59 -6.18 38.54
C THR A 308 -2.43 -5.69 37.10
N TYR A 309 -1.85 -4.49 36.89
CA TYR A 309 -1.70 -3.89 35.56
C TYR A 309 -0.34 -4.12 34.91
N LEU A 310 0.73 -4.33 35.68
CA LEU A 310 2.10 -4.52 35.19
C LEU A 310 2.23 -5.51 34.01
N PRO A 311 1.68 -6.75 34.03
CA PRO A 311 1.84 -7.68 32.91
C PRO A 311 1.15 -7.20 31.62
N ARG A 312 0.09 -6.40 31.72
CA ARG A 312 -0.60 -5.82 30.54
C ARG A 312 0.24 -4.72 29.89
N VAL A 313 0.96 -3.93 30.69
CA VAL A 313 1.88 -2.90 30.19
C VAL A 313 3.06 -3.54 29.45
N ILE A 314 3.64 -4.60 30.01
CA ILE A 314 4.76 -5.34 29.38
C ILE A 314 4.32 -5.98 28.05
N ALA A 315 3.14 -6.60 27.99
CA ALA A 315 2.61 -7.16 26.74
C ALA A 315 2.39 -6.07 25.66
N ALA A 316 1.90 -4.89 26.05
CA ALA A 316 1.71 -3.77 25.14
C ALA A 316 3.02 -3.19 24.60
N THR A 317 4.06 -3.02 25.44
CA THR A 317 5.36 -2.48 24.99
C THR A 317 6.09 -3.46 24.07
N VAL A 318 6.06 -4.76 24.35
CA VAL A 318 6.62 -5.79 23.44
C VAL A 318 5.94 -5.76 22.07
N LEU A 319 4.61 -5.65 22.02
CA LEU A 319 3.87 -5.58 20.76
C LEU A 319 4.23 -4.31 19.96
N VAL A 320 4.36 -3.15 20.61
CA VAL A 320 4.82 -1.91 19.95
C VAL A 320 6.23 -2.05 19.38
N VAL A 321 7.17 -2.66 20.12
CA VAL A 321 8.54 -2.90 19.61
C VAL A 321 8.54 -3.81 18.38
N VAL A 322 7.76 -4.90 18.39
CA VAL A 322 7.62 -5.80 17.23
C VAL A 322 7.05 -5.06 16.01
N CYS A 323 6.03 -4.22 16.20
CA CYS A 323 5.47 -3.40 15.12
C CYS A 323 6.47 -2.39 14.55
N VAL A 324 7.31 -1.76 15.39
CA VAL A 324 8.36 -0.84 14.93
C VAL A 324 9.44 -1.56 14.13
N VAL A 325 9.92 -2.72 14.60
CA VAL A 325 10.92 -3.52 13.86
C VAL A 325 10.38 -3.98 12.51
N ALA A 326 9.14 -4.48 12.47
CA ALA A 326 8.49 -4.89 11.23
C ALA A 326 8.31 -3.72 10.24
N TYR A 327 7.99 -2.52 10.73
CA TYR A 327 7.89 -1.32 9.91
C TYR A 327 9.24 -0.90 9.32
N VAL A 328 10.32 -0.92 10.11
CA VAL A 328 11.67 -0.57 9.63
C VAL A 328 12.15 -1.57 8.56
N MET A 329 11.99 -2.88 8.79
CA MET A 329 12.34 -3.90 7.79
C MET A 329 11.50 -3.79 6.50
N TYR A 330 10.24 -3.36 6.61
CA TYR A 330 9.40 -3.14 5.44
C TYR A 330 9.84 -1.91 4.62
N GLN A 331 10.26 -0.82 5.29
CA GLN A 331 10.79 0.36 4.59
C GLN A 331 12.12 0.07 3.89
N SER A 332 13.07 -0.61 4.55
CA SER A 332 14.35 -0.95 3.90
C SER A 332 14.13 -1.86 2.68
N HIS A 333 13.23 -2.84 2.77
CA HIS A 333 12.90 -3.70 1.63
C HIS A 333 12.24 -2.93 0.46
N LEU A 334 11.44 -1.89 0.77
CA LEU A 334 10.92 -0.97 -0.24
C LEU A 334 11.98 -0.01 -0.81
N GLU A 335 13.16 0.10 -0.21
CA GLU A 335 14.29 0.86 -0.73
C GLU A 335 15.17 -0.05 -1.61
N ASP A 336 15.53 -1.25 -1.14
CA ASP A 336 16.22 -2.31 -1.90
C ASP A 336 15.57 -2.54 -3.28
N LEU A 337 14.24 -2.67 -3.31
CA LEU A 337 13.47 -2.90 -4.54
C LEU A 337 13.57 -1.74 -5.54
N LYS A 338 13.62 -0.49 -5.06
CA LYS A 338 13.76 0.70 -5.92
C LYS A 338 15.17 0.83 -6.47
N GLU A 339 16.18 0.42 -5.71
CA GLU A 339 17.57 0.44 -6.19
C GLU A 339 17.79 -0.66 -7.23
N GLN A 340 17.30 -1.88 -7.00
CA GLN A 340 17.31 -2.94 -8.02
C GLN A 340 16.57 -2.55 -9.31
N GLU A 341 15.42 -1.87 -9.22
CA GLU A 341 14.71 -1.36 -10.40
C GLU A 341 15.52 -0.29 -11.15
N ARG A 342 16.18 0.63 -10.43
CA ARG A 342 17.08 1.64 -11.03
C ARG A 342 18.29 1.02 -11.69
N GLU A 343 18.94 0.03 -11.07
CA GLU A 343 20.09 -0.67 -11.63
C GLU A 343 19.70 -1.47 -12.88
N LEU A 344 18.60 -2.23 -12.82
CA LEU A 344 18.06 -2.96 -13.98
C LEU A 344 17.71 -2.01 -15.13
N LYS A 345 17.16 -0.84 -14.82
CA LYS A 345 16.88 0.19 -15.84
C LYS A 345 18.19 0.74 -16.42
N ALA A 346 19.13 1.18 -15.59
CA ALA A 346 20.40 1.74 -16.04
C ALA A 346 21.23 0.75 -16.88
N GLN A 347 21.21 -0.54 -16.54
CA GLN A 347 21.88 -1.58 -17.32
C GLN A 347 21.24 -1.79 -18.71
N ARG A 348 19.91 -1.63 -18.84
CA ARG A 348 19.23 -1.69 -20.14
C ARG A 348 19.42 -0.40 -20.95
N ASP A 349 19.24 0.76 -20.33
CA ASP A 349 19.49 2.07 -20.95
C ASP A 349 20.94 2.16 -21.48
N ALA A 350 21.90 1.51 -20.81
CA ALA A 350 23.29 1.40 -21.26
C ALA A 350 23.53 0.37 -22.38
N SER A 351 22.68 -0.65 -22.54
CA SER A 351 22.88 -1.74 -23.51
C SER A 351 22.29 -1.44 -24.89
N VAL A 352 21.27 -0.58 -24.98
CA VAL A 352 20.61 -0.22 -26.26
C VAL A 352 21.31 0.97 -26.93
N ARG A 353 22.58 0.77 -27.31
CA ARG A 353 23.32 1.72 -28.15
C ARG A 353 23.09 1.41 -29.63
N ILE A 354 22.10 2.07 -30.22
CA ILE A 354 21.94 2.15 -31.69
C ILE A 354 23.21 2.79 -32.29
N SER A 355 23.80 2.11 -33.28
CA SER A 355 24.84 2.68 -34.12
C SER A 355 24.22 3.68 -35.11
N PRO A 356 24.89 4.79 -35.48
CA PRO A 356 24.43 5.65 -36.57
C PRO A 356 24.11 4.88 -37.86
N ALA A 357 24.84 3.79 -38.13
CA ALA A 357 24.64 2.93 -39.30
C ALA A 357 23.36 2.07 -39.28
N ASP A 358 22.67 1.95 -38.14
CA ASP A 358 21.45 1.14 -38.03
C ASP A 358 20.19 1.90 -38.48
N TYR A 359 20.28 3.23 -38.68
CA TYR A 359 19.15 4.06 -39.09
C TYR A 359 18.82 3.85 -40.58
N PRO A 360 17.56 3.58 -40.98
CA PRO A 360 17.17 3.39 -42.39
C PRO A 360 17.37 4.59 -43.33
N TRP A 361 17.80 5.74 -42.81
CA TRP A 361 18.14 6.96 -43.54
C TRP A 361 19.62 7.34 -43.42
N PHE A 362 20.44 6.48 -42.81
CA PHE A 362 21.90 6.54 -42.90
C PHE A 362 22.33 6.11 -44.31
N ASP A 363 23.33 6.80 -44.87
CA ASP A 363 23.85 6.60 -46.23
C ASP A 363 22.78 6.55 -47.34
N VAL A 364 21.75 7.40 -47.20
CA VAL A 364 20.69 7.60 -48.21
C VAL A 364 20.87 8.94 -48.94
N PRO A 365 20.77 9.01 -50.28
CA PRO A 365 20.82 10.28 -51.02
C PRO A 365 19.58 11.14 -50.75
N PRO A 366 19.71 12.48 -50.67
CA PRO A 366 18.57 13.39 -50.60
C PRO A 366 17.57 13.14 -51.75
N VAL A 367 16.26 13.23 -51.47
CA VAL A 367 15.22 12.93 -52.47
C VAL A 367 15.31 13.83 -53.71
N LEU A 368 15.82 15.07 -53.56
CA LEU A 368 16.09 15.96 -54.69
C LEU A 368 17.22 15.42 -55.59
N ASP A 369 18.33 14.94 -55.01
CA ASP A 369 19.45 14.37 -55.76
C ASP A 369 19.11 13.03 -56.40
N PHE A 370 18.30 12.22 -55.71
CA PHE A 370 17.71 10.99 -56.26
C PHE A 370 16.93 11.28 -57.56
N ILE A 371 16.04 12.28 -57.55
CA ILE A 371 15.29 12.67 -58.74
C ILE A 371 16.21 13.29 -59.80
N ASN A 372 17.09 14.22 -59.43
CA ASN A 372 18.03 14.87 -60.36
C ASN A 372 18.92 13.89 -61.12
N ALA A 373 19.28 12.73 -60.51
CA ALA A 373 20.04 11.67 -61.16
C ALA A 373 19.16 10.63 -61.88
N CYS A 374 17.95 10.36 -61.40
CA CYS A 374 16.98 9.49 -62.10
C CYS A 374 16.48 10.12 -63.40
N THR A 375 16.05 11.40 -63.40
CA THR A 375 15.40 12.08 -64.55
C THR A 375 16.18 11.99 -65.87
N PRO A 376 17.45 12.47 -65.98
CA PRO A 376 18.19 12.41 -67.25
C PRO A 376 18.49 10.96 -67.68
N LYS A 377 18.53 10.01 -66.73
CA LYS A 377 18.70 8.59 -67.07
C LYS A 377 17.40 7.95 -67.54
N ILE A 378 16.24 8.35 -67.00
CA ILE A 378 14.90 8.02 -67.51
C ILE A 378 14.75 8.54 -68.94
N GLU A 379 15.08 9.81 -69.20
CA GLU A 379 15.09 10.40 -70.54
C GLU A 379 15.95 9.58 -71.52
N SER A 380 17.15 9.15 -71.10
CA SER A 380 18.05 8.33 -71.92
C SER A 380 17.53 6.93 -72.29
N VAL A 381 16.45 6.45 -71.66
CA VAL A 381 15.81 5.16 -71.98
C VAL A 381 14.43 5.30 -72.62
N ILE A 382 13.95 6.52 -72.87
CA ILE A 382 12.77 6.75 -73.73
C ILE A 382 13.16 6.39 -75.16
N ARG A 383 12.53 5.35 -75.73
CA ARG A 383 12.86 4.82 -77.06
C ARG A 383 11.60 4.39 -77.81
N PHE A 384 11.26 5.15 -78.85
CA PHE A 384 10.22 4.77 -79.81
C PHE A 384 10.76 3.72 -80.78
N ILE A 385 10.23 2.50 -80.68
CA ILE A 385 10.62 1.36 -81.50
C ILE A 385 9.40 0.98 -82.37
N PRO A 386 9.48 0.93 -83.72
CA PRO A 386 8.32 0.69 -84.57
C PRO A 386 7.56 -0.60 -84.22
N GLY A 387 6.24 -0.48 -83.98
CA GLY A 387 5.38 -1.60 -83.60
C GLY A 387 5.61 -2.14 -82.18
N TRP A 388 6.45 -1.50 -81.37
CA TRP A 388 6.67 -1.82 -79.96
C TRP A 388 6.25 -0.64 -79.09
N ARG A 389 5.41 -0.88 -78.08
CA ARG A 389 4.95 0.14 -77.14
C ARG A 389 5.76 0.06 -75.87
N GLN A 390 6.53 1.11 -75.56
CA GLN A 390 7.15 1.26 -74.25
C GLN A 390 6.07 1.45 -73.18
N ASP A 391 6.24 0.79 -72.04
CA ASP A 391 5.40 0.95 -70.86
C ASP A 391 6.06 1.94 -69.88
N VAL A 392 5.68 1.96 -68.60
CA VAL A 392 6.23 2.93 -67.64
C VAL A 392 7.74 2.73 -67.41
N ILE A 393 8.45 3.81 -67.07
CA ILE A 393 9.86 3.78 -66.69
C ILE A 393 9.95 4.05 -65.20
N SER A 394 10.48 3.12 -64.41
CA SER A 394 10.66 3.28 -62.97
C SER A 394 12.14 3.36 -62.59
N CYS A 395 12.50 4.33 -61.74
CA CYS A 395 13.77 4.40 -61.05
C CYS A 395 13.53 4.06 -59.56
N LYS A 396 14.09 2.94 -59.09
CA LYS A 396 13.94 2.44 -57.70
C LYS A 396 15.23 2.60 -56.91
N PHE A 397 15.15 3.06 -55.67
CA PHE A 397 16.32 3.09 -54.79
C PHE A 397 16.62 1.69 -54.22
N ASP A 398 17.86 1.20 -54.35
CA ASP A 398 18.35 -0.01 -53.67
C ASP A 398 19.41 0.36 -52.62
N ALA A 399 18.98 0.48 -51.37
CA ALA A 399 19.81 0.79 -50.19
C ALA A 399 20.84 -0.30 -49.83
N LYS A 400 21.01 -1.35 -50.65
CA LYS A 400 22.11 -2.33 -50.55
C LYS A 400 23.19 -2.17 -51.61
N ARG A 401 23.06 -1.15 -52.47
CA ARG A 401 23.93 -0.91 -53.64
C ARG A 401 24.27 0.56 -53.86
N ASP A 402 23.78 1.44 -52.99
CA ASP A 402 23.94 2.89 -53.02
C ASP A 402 23.57 3.51 -54.39
N ALA A 403 22.60 2.88 -55.05
CA ALA A 403 22.29 3.09 -56.45
C ALA A 403 20.79 2.96 -56.75
N GLY A 404 20.37 3.69 -57.78
CA GLY A 404 19.07 3.55 -58.40
C GLY A 404 19.09 2.44 -59.43
N ILE A 405 18.02 1.67 -59.52
CA ILE A 405 17.79 0.69 -60.57
C ILE A 405 16.67 1.24 -61.44
N ILE A 406 17.00 1.64 -62.67
CA ILE A 406 16.02 1.97 -63.71
C ILE A 406 15.58 0.68 -64.40
N MET A 407 14.27 0.52 -64.52
CA MET A 407 13.60 -0.56 -65.22
C MET A 407 12.55 0.00 -66.18
N THR A 408 12.45 -0.58 -67.37
CA THR A 408 11.39 -0.29 -68.33
C THR A 408 11.15 -1.51 -69.22
N SER A 409 9.92 -1.67 -69.70
CA SER A 409 9.52 -2.72 -70.64
C SER A 409 8.96 -2.16 -71.93
N TRP A 410 9.01 -2.98 -72.99
CA TRP A 410 8.24 -2.77 -74.21
C TRP A 410 7.35 -3.99 -74.45
N THR A 411 6.09 -3.73 -74.79
CA THR A 411 5.14 -4.73 -75.28
C THR A 411 5.08 -4.68 -76.80
N ASN A 412 5.20 -5.83 -77.48
CA ASN A 412 5.03 -5.91 -78.93
C ASN A 412 3.54 -5.70 -79.29
N VAL A 413 3.28 -4.78 -80.23
CA VAL A 413 1.94 -4.43 -80.72
C VAL A 413 1.84 -4.48 -82.26
N GLY A 414 2.75 -5.21 -82.92
CA GLY A 414 2.87 -5.31 -84.38
C GLY A 414 4.28 -5.04 -84.92
N GLY A 415 5.30 -5.07 -84.07
CA GLY A 415 6.71 -4.84 -84.42
C GLY A 415 7.48 -6.15 -84.61
N THR A 416 8.67 -6.05 -85.20
CA THR A 416 9.57 -7.18 -85.40
C THR A 416 10.66 -7.23 -84.31
N VAL A 417 11.15 -8.43 -84.00
CA VAL A 417 12.27 -8.61 -83.04
C VAL A 417 13.57 -7.90 -83.49
N PRO A 418 13.97 -7.94 -84.79
CA PRO A 418 15.14 -7.18 -85.25
C PRO A 418 15.05 -5.67 -85.03
N TRP A 419 13.86 -5.06 -85.09
CA TRP A 419 13.70 -3.63 -84.76
C TRP A 419 13.91 -3.36 -83.27
N PHE A 420 13.49 -4.26 -82.39
CA PHE A 420 13.78 -4.17 -80.96
C PHE A 420 15.28 -4.29 -80.69
N THR A 421 15.93 -5.36 -81.18
CA THR A 421 17.36 -5.61 -80.88
C THR A 421 18.29 -4.57 -81.49
N ALA A 422 17.96 -4.00 -82.66
CA ALA A 422 18.71 -2.90 -83.26
C ALA A 422 18.57 -1.55 -82.52
N SER A 423 17.64 -1.42 -81.56
CA SER A 423 17.40 -0.19 -80.81
C SER A 423 18.27 -0.05 -79.54
N PHE A 424 19.17 -1.00 -79.29
CA PHE A 424 20.07 -1.03 -78.13
C PHE A 424 21.52 -1.27 -78.57
N SER A 425 22.47 -0.63 -77.89
CA SER A 425 23.89 -0.89 -78.15
C SER A 425 24.34 -2.21 -77.52
N PRO A 426 25.41 -2.87 -78.00
CA PRO A 426 25.95 -4.10 -77.39
C PRO A 426 26.46 -3.97 -75.94
N ARG A 427 26.41 -2.77 -75.35
CA ARG A 427 26.73 -2.50 -73.93
C ARG A 427 25.49 -2.34 -73.05
N GLU A 428 24.30 -2.25 -73.65
CA GLU A 428 23.04 -2.12 -72.92
C GLU A 428 22.44 -3.51 -72.66
N LEU A 429 22.12 -3.79 -71.39
CA LEU A 429 21.57 -5.09 -70.97
C LEU A 429 20.06 -5.16 -71.23
N ALA A 430 19.68 -4.99 -72.50
CA ALA A 430 18.32 -5.23 -72.97
C ALA A 430 18.08 -6.74 -73.12
N SER A 431 16.99 -7.23 -72.55
CA SER A 431 16.55 -8.62 -72.68
C SER A 431 15.25 -8.69 -73.50
N LEU A 432 15.06 -9.82 -74.18
CA LEU A 432 13.85 -10.17 -74.90
C LEU A 432 13.27 -11.43 -74.27
N ASN A 433 11.95 -11.50 -74.12
CA ASN A 433 11.27 -12.72 -73.71
C ASN A 433 11.33 -13.78 -74.83
N ALA A 434 11.26 -15.06 -74.46
CA ALA A 434 11.38 -16.19 -75.39
C ALA A 434 10.25 -16.27 -76.44
N ASP A 435 9.13 -15.57 -76.22
CA ASP A 435 8.02 -15.44 -77.16
C ASP A 435 8.19 -14.29 -78.18
N GLY A 436 9.17 -13.41 -78.00
CA GLY A 436 9.34 -12.19 -78.82
C GLY A 436 8.21 -11.15 -78.67
N MET A 437 7.37 -11.28 -77.64
CA MET A 437 6.22 -10.40 -77.38
C MET A 437 6.48 -9.33 -76.34
N SER A 438 7.53 -9.48 -75.52
CA SER A 438 7.98 -8.46 -74.59
C SER A 438 9.51 -8.37 -74.52
N GLY A 439 10.02 -7.21 -74.11
CA GLY A 439 11.42 -6.99 -73.82
C GLY A 439 11.59 -6.00 -72.67
N THR A 440 12.73 -6.02 -71.99
CA THR A 440 13.03 -5.15 -70.84
C THR A 440 14.43 -4.58 -70.92
N LEU A 441 14.65 -3.42 -70.30
CA LEU A 441 15.97 -2.84 -70.07
C LEU A 441 16.11 -2.54 -68.58
N ALA A 442 17.27 -2.92 -68.02
CA ALA A 442 17.70 -2.54 -66.68
C ALA A 442 19.00 -1.72 -66.76
N ALA A 443 19.10 -0.65 -65.98
CA ALA A 443 20.29 0.19 -65.88
C ALA A 443 20.48 0.71 -64.45
N SER A 444 21.73 0.91 -64.01
CA SER A 444 22.03 1.53 -62.72
C SER A 444 22.18 3.06 -62.84
N VAL A 445 21.85 3.75 -61.75
CA VAL A 445 22.09 5.17 -61.47
C VAL A 445 22.96 5.23 -60.21
N PRO A 446 24.26 5.57 -60.30
CA PRO A 446 25.08 5.73 -59.10
C PRO A 446 24.70 7.02 -58.37
N PHE A 447 24.64 7.00 -57.04
CA PHE A 447 24.51 8.19 -56.22
C PHE A 447 25.82 8.53 -55.51
N ASN A 448 26.12 9.81 -55.34
CA ASN A 448 27.24 10.27 -54.51
C ASN A 448 26.70 10.64 -53.14
N VAL A 449 26.49 9.61 -52.32
CA VAL A 449 25.99 9.76 -50.95
C VAL A 449 27.04 10.44 -50.09
N LYS A 450 26.65 11.51 -49.41
CA LYS A 450 27.40 12.12 -48.32
C LYS A 450 26.57 12.03 -47.06
N THR A 451 27.10 11.37 -46.05
CA THR A 451 26.45 11.23 -44.74
C THR A 451 26.46 12.57 -44.01
N GLU A 452 25.42 13.38 -44.20
CA GLU A 452 25.22 14.57 -43.37
C GLU A 452 24.80 14.18 -41.94
N VAL A 453 24.82 15.14 -41.03
CA VAL A 453 24.44 14.92 -39.62
C VAL A 453 23.02 14.37 -39.57
N LEU A 454 22.83 13.22 -38.92
CA LEU A 454 21.53 12.56 -38.76
C LEU A 454 20.53 13.48 -38.05
N ALA A 455 19.71 14.18 -38.84
CA ALA A 455 18.69 15.08 -38.34
C ALA A 455 17.59 14.31 -37.60
N GLU A 456 17.11 14.86 -36.49
CA GLU A 456 16.17 14.19 -35.59
C GLU A 456 14.81 13.95 -36.29
N PRO A 457 14.33 12.68 -36.37
CA PRO A 457 13.11 12.32 -37.09
C PRO A 457 11.86 12.96 -36.47
N TRP A 458 10.88 13.31 -37.31
CA TRP A 458 9.64 13.93 -36.83
C TRP A 458 8.67 12.91 -36.23
N GLU A 459 8.03 13.32 -35.14
CA GLU A 459 6.90 12.60 -34.56
C GLU A 459 5.74 12.39 -35.55
N SER A 460 5.03 11.27 -35.40
CA SER A 460 3.93 10.87 -36.28
C SER A 460 2.89 11.97 -36.48
N ASP A 461 2.45 12.59 -35.39
CA ASP A 461 1.44 13.66 -35.36
C ASP A 461 1.92 14.98 -35.98
N ARG A 462 3.24 15.15 -36.13
CA ARG A 462 3.85 16.28 -36.85
C ARG A 462 3.86 15.98 -38.35
N ILE A 463 4.30 14.79 -38.75
CA ILE A 463 4.33 14.38 -40.17
C ILE A 463 2.96 14.49 -40.79
N GLU A 464 1.93 13.83 -40.24
CA GLU A 464 0.58 13.85 -40.83
C GLU A 464 0.05 15.29 -40.98
N ARG A 465 0.24 16.11 -39.94
CA ARG A 465 -0.23 17.51 -39.88
C ARG A 465 0.49 18.42 -40.88
N VAL A 466 1.81 18.28 -41.05
CA VAL A 466 2.58 19.06 -42.03
C VAL A 466 2.28 18.60 -43.45
N MET A 467 2.26 17.28 -43.70
CA MET A 467 2.03 16.73 -45.04
C MET A 467 0.62 17.07 -45.55
N ARG A 468 -0.42 16.91 -44.72
CA ARG A 468 -1.79 17.33 -45.08
C ARG A 468 -1.87 18.83 -45.37
N ARG A 469 -1.20 19.68 -44.58
CA ARG A 469 -1.20 21.14 -44.80
C ARG A 469 -0.48 21.55 -46.08
N ARG A 470 0.72 21.03 -46.34
CA ARG A 470 1.55 21.43 -47.51
C ARG A 470 0.94 21.01 -48.84
N LEU A 471 0.20 19.90 -48.87
CA LEU A 471 -0.32 19.33 -50.11
C LEU A 471 -1.79 19.66 -50.38
N GLN A 472 -2.50 20.24 -49.41
CA GLN A 472 -3.78 20.92 -49.66
C GLN A 472 -3.65 22.10 -50.64
N THR A 473 -2.50 22.78 -50.66
CA THR A 473 -2.26 23.98 -51.48
C THR A 473 -1.72 23.70 -52.89
N THR A 474 -1.36 22.46 -53.23
CA THR A 474 -0.61 22.14 -54.47
C THR A 474 -1.40 21.40 -55.53
N GLY A 475 -2.62 20.95 -55.23
CA GLY A 475 -3.48 20.18 -56.15
C GLY A 475 -2.98 18.77 -56.52
N ALA A 476 -1.77 18.38 -56.11
CA ALA A 476 -1.22 17.04 -56.33
C ALA A 476 -2.07 15.96 -55.64
N ARG A 477 -2.30 14.84 -56.35
CA ARG A 477 -2.99 13.68 -55.76
C ARG A 477 -2.03 12.94 -54.82
N LEU A 478 -2.13 13.25 -53.53
CA LEU A 478 -1.40 12.59 -52.44
C LEU A 478 -2.10 11.30 -52.00
N GLU A 479 -1.32 10.24 -51.86
CA GLU A 479 -1.67 9.04 -51.09
C GLU A 479 -0.64 8.90 -49.94
N LEU A 480 -1.14 8.89 -48.68
CA LEU A 480 -0.32 8.88 -47.46
C LEU A 480 -0.68 7.63 -46.64
N THR A 481 0.27 6.70 -46.54
CA THR A 481 0.06 5.39 -45.90
C THR A 481 1.00 5.23 -44.71
N ALA A 482 0.43 5.13 -43.50
CA ALA A 482 1.19 4.94 -42.27
C ALA A 482 1.52 3.45 -42.03
N SER A 483 2.80 3.13 -41.86
CA SER A 483 3.32 1.83 -41.44
C SER A 483 3.78 1.94 -39.99
N VAL A 484 2.87 1.63 -39.05
CA VAL A 484 3.09 1.80 -37.61
C VAL A 484 2.85 0.49 -36.87
N GLN A 485 3.92 -0.17 -36.45
CA GLN A 485 3.85 -1.29 -35.50
C GLN A 485 3.67 -0.73 -34.09
N ARG A 486 2.50 -1.03 -33.48
CA ARG A 486 2.19 -0.68 -32.09
C ARG A 486 2.67 -1.78 -31.14
N THR A 487 3.90 -1.67 -30.66
CA THR A 487 4.47 -2.62 -29.68
C THR A 487 4.04 -2.29 -28.24
N THR A 488 3.46 -3.27 -27.55
CA THR A 488 3.12 -3.19 -26.13
C THR A 488 4.39 -3.24 -25.25
N PRO A 489 4.33 -2.82 -23.97
CA PRO A 489 5.49 -2.92 -23.07
C PRO A 489 6.07 -4.34 -22.99
N GLU A 490 5.21 -5.37 -22.89
CA GLU A 490 5.61 -6.78 -22.89
C GLU A 490 6.28 -7.26 -24.18
N GLN A 491 6.00 -6.59 -25.31
CA GLN A 491 6.65 -6.86 -26.58
C GLN A 491 7.98 -6.13 -26.68
N ARG A 492 8.09 -4.89 -26.16
CA ARG A 492 9.35 -4.14 -26.15
C ARG A 492 10.45 -4.84 -25.35
N VAL A 493 10.10 -5.49 -24.24
CA VAL A 493 11.00 -6.36 -23.44
C VAL A 493 11.46 -7.63 -24.19
N LYS A 494 10.83 -7.96 -25.32
CA LYS A 494 11.16 -9.13 -26.16
C LYS A 494 11.85 -8.75 -27.48
N MET A 495 11.98 -7.46 -27.78
CA MET A 495 12.69 -7.00 -28.98
C MET A 495 14.22 -7.08 -28.78
N ARG A 496 14.93 -7.36 -29.86
CA ARG A 496 16.41 -7.37 -29.91
C ARG A 496 16.99 -6.25 -30.78
N GLU A 497 16.16 -5.69 -31.64
CA GLU A 497 16.49 -4.71 -32.66
C GLU A 497 15.45 -3.58 -32.59
N PRO A 498 15.82 -2.33 -32.93
CA PRO A 498 14.90 -1.20 -32.93
C PRO A 498 13.86 -1.31 -34.06
N VAL A 499 12.62 -0.87 -33.80
CA VAL A 499 11.56 -0.86 -34.81
C VAL A 499 11.36 0.54 -35.37
N PHE A 500 11.65 0.69 -36.66
CA PHE A 500 11.53 1.94 -37.41
C PHE A 500 10.16 2.03 -38.10
N ASN A 501 9.22 2.72 -37.47
CA ASN A 501 7.93 3.07 -38.08
C ASN A 501 8.11 4.19 -39.11
N PHE A 502 7.21 4.28 -40.10
CA PHE A 502 7.30 5.29 -41.15
C PHE A 502 5.94 5.65 -41.77
N HIS A 503 5.86 6.82 -42.39
CA HIS A 503 4.84 7.14 -43.39
C HIS A 503 5.41 6.94 -44.78
N GLN A 504 4.78 6.13 -45.62
CA GLN A 504 5.03 6.17 -47.05
C GLN A 504 4.15 7.24 -47.70
N VAL A 505 4.78 8.11 -48.45
CA VAL A 505 4.17 9.21 -49.20
C VAL A 505 4.30 8.86 -50.67
N SER A 506 3.21 8.92 -51.41
CA SER A 506 3.21 8.83 -52.87
C SER A 506 2.38 9.97 -53.44
N PHE A 507 2.85 10.63 -54.49
CA PHE A 507 2.07 11.67 -55.16
C PHE A 507 2.24 11.65 -56.68
N GLN A 508 1.15 11.96 -57.39
CA GLN A 508 1.15 12.10 -58.84
C GLN A 508 1.16 13.58 -59.26
N THR A 509 2.01 13.93 -60.23
CA THR A 509 2.09 15.27 -60.84
C THR A 509 2.43 15.20 -62.33
N SER A 510 2.01 16.20 -63.10
CA SER A 510 2.42 16.45 -64.50
C SER A 510 3.08 17.82 -64.68
N GLY A 511 3.36 18.54 -63.59
CA GLY A 511 4.17 19.77 -63.58
C GLY A 511 5.65 19.50 -63.34
N ALA A 512 6.46 20.56 -63.32
CA ALA A 512 7.87 20.49 -62.94
C ALA A 512 8.01 19.84 -61.55
N ILE A 513 8.80 18.78 -61.46
CA ILE A 513 8.89 17.93 -60.27
C ILE A 513 9.53 18.70 -59.11
N GLU A 514 10.53 19.50 -59.45
CA GLU A 514 11.46 20.20 -58.57
C GLU A 514 10.71 21.16 -57.63
N ASP A 515 9.61 21.75 -58.10
CA ASP A 515 8.76 22.64 -57.29
C ASP A 515 7.94 21.89 -56.24
N TYR A 516 7.56 20.63 -56.49
CA TYR A 516 6.94 19.78 -55.48
C TYR A 516 7.99 19.25 -54.48
N LEU A 517 9.21 18.93 -54.92
CA LEU A 517 10.28 18.44 -54.04
C LEU A 517 10.77 19.47 -53.02
N LYS A 518 10.77 20.76 -53.38
CA LYS A 518 11.08 21.87 -52.45
C LYS A 518 10.19 21.87 -51.20
N LEU A 519 8.99 21.28 -51.27
CA LEU A 519 8.04 21.16 -50.16
C LEU A 519 8.39 20.04 -49.15
N PHE A 520 9.40 19.24 -49.46
CA PHE A 520 9.85 18.11 -48.63
C PHE A 520 11.33 18.22 -48.18
N GLY A 521 12.09 19.19 -48.69
CA GLY A 521 13.53 19.33 -48.45
C GLY A 521 13.94 19.63 -47.00
N ASP A 522 13.01 20.09 -46.14
CA ASP A 522 13.24 20.31 -44.71
C ASP A 522 12.71 19.16 -43.82
N ILE A 523 12.27 18.06 -44.42
CA ILE A 523 11.76 16.88 -43.69
C ILE A 523 12.95 15.94 -43.38
N PRO A 524 13.28 15.69 -42.10
CA PRO A 524 14.35 14.77 -41.71
C PRO A 524 13.90 13.31 -41.85
N ALA A 525 14.88 12.40 -41.84
CA ALA A 525 14.65 10.96 -41.95
C ALA A 525 13.84 10.55 -43.19
N LEU A 526 14.11 11.23 -44.31
CA LEU A 526 13.43 11.13 -45.59
C LEU A 526 14.20 10.21 -46.54
N VAL A 527 13.55 9.17 -47.06
CA VAL A 527 14.18 8.12 -47.89
C VAL A 527 13.43 7.93 -49.20
N PRO A 528 14.06 8.09 -50.38
CA PRO A 528 13.41 7.80 -51.66
C PRO A 528 13.10 6.31 -51.80
N VAL A 529 12.00 5.97 -52.47
CA VAL A 529 11.61 4.58 -52.76
C VAL A 529 11.61 4.34 -54.27
N GLU A 530 10.77 5.08 -54.99
CA GLU A 530 10.58 4.90 -56.43
C GLU A 530 10.05 6.19 -57.07
N ALA A 531 10.59 6.53 -58.25
CA ALA A 531 10.02 7.51 -59.16
C ALA A 531 9.64 6.80 -60.47
N VAL A 532 8.36 6.87 -60.84
CA VAL A 532 7.80 6.28 -62.06
C VAL A 532 7.35 7.38 -63.01
N TYR A 533 7.77 7.29 -64.28
CA TYR A 533 7.27 8.14 -65.36
C TYR A 533 6.37 7.34 -66.29
N ASP A 534 5.14 7.82 -66.51
CA ASP A 534 4.20 7.26 -67.47
C ASP A 534 4.19 8.06 -68.78
N LEU A 535 4.74 7.43 -69.82
CA LEU A 535 4.82 7.95 -71.19
C LEU A 535 3.45 8.20 -71.86
N ARG A 536 2.34 7.69 -71.29
CA ARG A 536 0.99 7.85 -71.84
C ARG A 536 0.24 9.05 -71.25
N THR A 537 0.47 9.35 -69.98
CA THR A 537 -0.15 10.48 -69.27
C THR A 537 0.78 11.68 -69.09
N TYR A 538 2.07 11.53 -69.45
CA TYR A 538 3.13 12.52 -69.19
C TYR A 538 3.17 12.93 -67.72
N SER A 539 2.98 11.94 -66.83
CA SER A 539 2.91 12.15 -65.39
C SER A 539 3.95 11.34 -64.63
N TRP A 540 4.42 11.93 -63.54
CA TRP A 540 5.31 11.33 -62.57
C TRP A 540 4.52 10.86 -61.36
N ASN A 541 4.80 9.65 -60.89
CA ASN A 541 4.38 9.15 -59.58
C ASN A 541 5.65 8.94 -58.75
N ILE A 542 5.80 9.74 -57.69
CA ILE A 542 7.02 9.77 -56.87
C ILE A 542 6.67 9.34 -55.45
N SER A 543 7.48 8.43 -54.93
CA SER A 543 7.28 7.82 -53.61
C SER A 543 8.53 7.85 -52.75
N PHE A 544 8.32 8.16 -51.46
CA PHE A 544 9.35 8.22 -50.43
C PHE A 544 8.79 7.83 -49.07
N ARG A 545 9.66 7.57 -48.10
CA ARG A 545 9.30 7.28 -46.70
C ARG A 545 9.83 8.38 -45.80
N ILE A 546 9.01 8.78 -44.83
CA ILE A 546 9.41 9.63 -43.70
C ILE A 546 9.40 8.74 -42.47
N TYR A 547 10.56 8.50 -41.87
CA TYR A 547 10.69 7.65 -40.69
C TYR A 547 10.40 8.40 -39.38
N HIS A 548 9.94 7.64 -38.39
CA HIS A 548 9.68 8.10 -37.02
C HIS A 548 10.92 7.92 -36.12
N PRO A 549 10.95 8.56 -34.93
CA PRO A 549 11.81 8.15 -33.84
C PRO A 549 11.76 6.62 -33.61
N ALA A 550 12.92 6.02 -33.41
CA ALA A 550 13.06 4.57 -33.33
C ALA A 550 12.37 4.01 -32.07
N VAL A 551 11.56 2.97 -32.23
CA VAL A 551 10.96 2.29 -31.07
C VAL A 551 11.98 1.31 -30.51
N LEU A 552 12.67 1.74 -29.45
CA LEU A 552 13.69 0.95 -28.77
C LEU A 552 13.10 -0.28 -28.05
N PRO A 553 13.87 -1.39 -27.92
CA PRO A 553 13.64 -2.38 -26.87
C PRO A 553 13.71 -1.75 -25.47
N ILE A 554 13.06 -2.37 -24.47
CA ILE A 554 12.91 -1.89 -23.08
C ILE A 554 13.38 -2.92 -22.08
#